data_AF-A0A8I0L9B3-F1
#
_entry.id   AF-A0A8I0L9B3-F1
#
_cell.length_a   1.000
_cell.length_b   1.000
_cell.length_c   1.000
_cell.angle_alpha   90.00
_cell.angle_beta   90.00
_cell.angle_gamma   90.00
#
_symmetry.space_group_name_H-M   'P 1'
#
loop_
_entity.id
_entity.type
_entity.pdbx_description
1 polymer ?
#
loop_
_entity_poly.entity_id
_entity_poly.type
_entity_poly.pdbx_seq_one_letter_code
_entity_poly.pdbx_strand_id
1 'polypeptide(L)'
;NIIESLSVLKDASAAAIYGSRGSNGVILIQSKKGKKGAPQVTYKGQFRMSQPQQTIDVMTPDEYITFKQDIARLKDGWSGDQLAP
;
A
#
# COMPACT_ATOMS: atom_id res chain seq x y z
N ASN A 1 11.34 14.12 9.37
CA ASN A 1 11.90 13.13 10.33
C ASN A 1 12.01 13.77 11.72
N ILE A 2 10.85 14.12 12.31
CA ILE A 2 10.75 14.99 13.50
C ILE A 2 10.36 14.25 14.79
N ILE A 3 10.01 12.96 14.69
CA ILE A 3 9.64 12.13 15.84
C ILE A 3 10.92 11.64 16.53
N GLU A 4 10.98 11.83 17.84
CA GLU A 4 12.04 11.32 18.73
C GLU A 4 11.63 9.97 19.33
N SER A 5 10.41 9.85 19.85
CA SER A 5 9.89 8.59 20.37
C SER A 5 8.38 8.45 20.12
N LEU A 6 7.96 7.21 19.96
CA LEU A 6 6.57 6.79 19.84
C LEU A 6 6.30 5.80 20.97
N SER A 7 5.42 6.14 21.91
CA SER A 7 4.97 5.23 22.96
C SER A 7 3.48 4.99 22.84
N VAL A 8 3.08 3.72 22.76
CA VAL A 8 1.66 3.34 22.65
C VAL A 8 1.21 2.77 23.98
N LEU A 9 0.36 3.52 24.67
CA LEU A 9 -0.23 3.11 25.94
C LEU A 9 -1.51 2.34 25.66
N LYS A 10 -1.48 1.04 25.95
CA LYS A 10 -2.59 0.11 25.74
C LYS A 10 -3.34 -0.24 27.02
N ASP A 11 -2.73 0.00 28.18
CA ASP A 11 -3.36 -0.26 29.47
C ASP A 11 -4.19 0.94 29.93
N ALA A 12 -5.39 0.66 30.46
CA ALA A 12 -6.37 1.66 30.87
C ALA A 12 -5.82 2.57 31.97
N SER A 13 -4.96 2.06 32.85
CA SER A 13 -4.35 2.84 33.94
C SER A 13 -3.42 3.95 33.45
N ALA A 14 -2.65 3.69 32.39
CA ALA A 14 -1.72 4.65 31.79
C ALA A 14 -2.42 5.66 30.86
N ALA A 15 -3.56 5.28 30.27
CA ALA A 15 -4.40 6.15 29.45
C ALA A 15 -5.37 7.03 30.27
N ALA A 16 -5.72 6.63 31.49
CA ALA A 16 -6.70 7.31 32.35
C ALA A 16 -6.33 8.76 32.71
N ILE A 17 -5.03 9.09 32.74
CA ILE A 17 -4.56 10.46 33.00
C ILE A 17 -5.04 11.44 31.91
N TYR A 18 -5.30 10.94 30.70
CA TYR A 18 -5.66 11.76 29.53
C TYR A 18 -7.19 11.84 29.27
N GLY A 19 -8.01 11.37 30.22
CA GLY A 19 -9.46 11.53 30.22
C GLY A 19 -10.22 10.58 29.27
N SER A 20 -11.53 10.82 29.11
CA SER A 20 -12.45 9.93 28.37
C SER A 20 -12.06 9.68 26.91
N ARG A 21 -11.33 10.61 26.29
CA ARG A 21 -10.83 10.51 24.91
C ARG A 21 -9.67 9.52 24.75
N GLY A 22 -9.06 9.07 25.84
CA GLY A 22 -8.02 8.03 25.87
C GLY A 22 -8.54 6.61 26.12
N SER A 23 -9.87 6.41 26.18
CA SER A 23 -10.49 5.10 26.47
C SER A 23 -10.10 3.99 25.49
N ASN A 24 -9.81 4.32 24.24
CA ASN A 24 -9.35 3.38 23.21
C ASN A 24 -7.80 3.24 23.16
N GLY A 25 -7.09 3.85 24.11
CA GLY A 25 -5.63 3.92 24.15
C GLY A 25 -5.08 5.30 23.75
N VAL A 26 -3.82 5.56 24.11
CA VAL A 26 -3.14 6.84 23.86
C VAL A 26 -1.82 6.60 23.14
N ILE A 27 -1.57 7.39 22.08
CA ILE A 27 -0.30 7.41 21.36
C ILE A 27 0.46 8.67 21.77
N LEU A 28 1.52 8.50 22.54
CA LEU A 28 2.41 9.58 22.94
C LEU A 28 3.51 9.76 21.88
N ILE A 29 3.56 10.95 21.29
CA ILE A 29 4.57 11.33 20.30
C ILE A 29 5.45 12.40 20.93
N GLN A 30 6.73 12.09 21.16
CA GLN A 30 7.73 13.09 21.52
C GLN A 30 8.40 13.58 20.23
N SER A 31 8.34 14.88 19.95
CA SER A 31 9.12 15.49 18.88
C SER A 31 10.55 15.76 19.33
N LYS A 32 11.49 15.73 18.38
CA LYS A 32 12.91 16.05 18.61
C LYS A 32 13.05 17.48 19.10
N LYS A 33 13.65 17.67 20.27
CA LYS A 33 14.01 18.98 20.83
C LYS A 33 15.51 19.25 20.68
N GLY A 34 15.89 20.53 20.65
CA GLY A 34 17.29 20.93 20.60
C GLY A 34 18.05 20.43 21.84
N LYS A 35 19.22 19.81 21.64
CA LYS A 35 20.10 19.39 22.73
C LYS A 35 21.19 20.45 22.94
N LYS A 36 21.54 20.74 24.20
CA LYS A 36 22.69 21.60 24.53
C LYS A 36 23.97 20.92 24.04
N GLY A 37 24.82 21.64 23.32
CA GLY A 37 26.07 21.11 22.76
C GLY A 37 26.30 21.56 21.31
N ALA A 38 27.25 20.91 20.63
CA ALA A 38 27.57 21.21 19.23
C ALA A 38 26.38 20.91 18.31
N PRO A 39 26.12 21.77 17.31
CA PRO A 39 25.01 21.58 16.37
C PRO A 39 25.22 20.31 15.54
N GLN A 40 24.24 19.40 15.55
CA GLN A 40 24.18 18.26 14.64
C GLN A 40 23.18 18.53 13.52
N VAL A 41 23.66 18.51 12.27
CA VAL A 41 22.83 18.66 11.07
C VAL A 41 22.65 17.28 10.44
N THR A 42 21.40 16.86 10.25
CA THR A 42 21.08 15.61 9.53
C THR A 42 20.34 15.94 8.25
N TYR A 43 20.93 15.64 7.11
CA TYR A 43 20.28 15.71 5.80
C TYR A 43 19.87 14.31 5.34
N LYS A 44 18.67 14.18 4.76
CA LYS A 44 18.18 12.92 4.19
C LYS A 44 17.59 13.18 2.80
N GLY A 45 18.24 12.64 1.77
CA GLY A 45 17.66 12.52 0.43
C GLY A 45 17.00 11.16 0.27
N GLN A 46 15.85 11.11 -0.40
CA GLN A 46 15.18 9.85 -0.74
C GLN A 46 14.82 9.88 -2.23
N PHE A 47 15.38 8.96 -3.00
CA PHE A 47 14.96 8.68 -4.37
C PHE A 47 14.04 7.46 -4.31
N ARG A 48 12.81 7.58 -4.82
CA ARG A 48 11.85 6.48 -4.88
C ARG A 48 11.30 6.39 -6.30
N MET A 49 11.46 5.22 -6.91
CA MET A 49 10.78 4.86 -8.15
C MET A 49 9.65 3.90 -7.78
N SER A 50 8.42 4.21 -8.18
CA SER A 50 7.26 3.35 -7.95
C SER A 50 6.81 2.77 -9.27
N GLN A 51 6.59 1.45 -9.31
CA GLN A 51 5.94 0.78 -10.45
C GLN A 51 4.59 0.22 -9.98
N PRO A 52 3.60 0.05 -10.89
CA PRO A 52 2.32 -0.56 -10.56
C PRO A 52 2.55 -1.96 -9.96
N GLN A 53 1.98 -2.22 -8.77
CA GLN A 53 2.15 -3.52 -8.10
C GLN A 53 1.36 -4.63 -8.79
N GLN A 54 0.26 -4.28 -9.46
CA GLN A 54 -0.55 -5.21 -10.24
C GLN A 54 -0.98 -4.52 -11.52
N THR A 55 -0.58 -5.08 -12.66
CA THR A 55 -1.15 -4.77 -13.96
C THR A 55 -2.18 -5.84 -14.27
N ILE A 56 -3.39 -5.44 -14.68
CA ILE A 56 -4.35 -6.39 -15.24
C ILE A 56 -3.77 -6.82 -16.58
N ASP A 57 -3.60 -8.13 -16.76
CA ASP A 57 -3.15 -8.68 -18.04
C ASP A 57 -4.27 -8.51 -19.05
N VAL A 58 -4.01 -7.75 -20.10
CA VAL A 58 -4.99 -7.46 -21.16
C VAL A 58 -4.58 -8.19 -22.42
N MET A 59 -5.56 -8.69 -23.14
CA MET A 59 -5.31 -9.41 -24.40
C MET A 59 -4.52 -8.53 -25.37
N THR A 60 -3.50 -9.11 -25.95
CA THR A 60 -2.79 -8.57 -27.11
C THR A 60 -3.71 -8.52 -28.34
N PRO A 61 -3.40 -7.72 -29.37
CA PRO A 61 -4.23 -7.63 -30.57
C PRO A 61 -4.50 -8.99 -31.24
N ASP A 62 -3.51 -9.89 -31.23
CA ASP A 62 -3.63 -11.22 -31.81
C ASP A 62 -4.58 -12.10 -30.97
N GLU A 63 -4.46 -12.08 -29.64
CA GLU A 63 -5.38 -12.76 -28.73
C GLU A 63 -6.82 -12.24 -28.87
N TYR A 64 -6.99 -10.94 -29.12
CA TYR A 64 -8.31 -10.36 -29.39
C TYR A 64 -8.92 -10.83 -30.71
N ILE A 65 -8.09 -11.00 -31.75
CA ILE A 65 -8.54 -11.53 -33.04
C ILE A 65 -8.94 -13.00 -32.89
N THR A 66 -8.11 -13.80 -32.23
CA THR A 66 -8.40 -15.21 -31.93
C THR A 66 -9.68 -15.34 -31.11
N PHE A 67 -9.83 -14.55 -30.04
CA PHE A 67 -11.05 -14.52 -29.22
C PHE A 67 -12.30 -14.20 -30.05
N LYS A 68 -12.23 -13.24 -30.97
CA LYS A 68 -13.34 -12.93 -31.88
C LYS A 68 -13.65 -14.05 -32.86
N GLN A 69 -12.61 -14.67 -33.43
CA GLN A 69 -12.77 -15.82 -34.32
C GLN A 69 -13.38 -17.00 -33.58
N ASP A 70 -12.96 -17.24 -32.35
CA ASP A 70 -13.43 -18.33 -31.52
C ASP A 70 -14.88 -18.11 -31.08
N ILE A 71 -15.26 -16.88 -30.68
CA ILE A 71 -16.67 -16.52 -30.45
C ILE A 71 -17.52 -16.74 -31.72
N ALA A 72 -17.02 -16.36 -32.89
CA ALA A 72 -17.74 -16.55 -34.14
C ALA A 72 -17.91 -18.05 -34.47
N ARG A 73 -16.86 -18.85 -34.32
CA ARG A 73 -16.89 -20.31 -34.54
C ARG A 73 -17.82 -21.04 -33.55
N LEU A 74 -17.80 -20.64 -32.28
CA LEU A 74 -18.72 -21.16 -31.26
C LEU A 74 -20.18 -20.89 -31.63
N LYS A 75 -20.48 -19.69 -32.16
CA LYS A 75 -21.82 -19.34 -32.62
C LYS A 75 -22.28 -20.19 -33.82
N ASP A 76 -21.34 -20.63 -34.65
CA ASP A 76 -21.58 -21.50 -35.81
C ASP A 76 -21.55 -23.00 -35.47
N GLY A 77 -21.55 -23.36 -34.18
CA GLY A 77 -21.74 -24.74 -33.70
C GLY A 77 -20.46 -25.57 -33.53
N TRP A 78 -19.29 -24.93 -33.51
CA TRP A 78 -18.01 -25.62 -33.26
C TRP A 78 -17.81 -25.89 -31.76
N SER A 79 -17.25 -27.05 -31.40
CA SER A 79 -16.98 -27.43 -30.01
C SER A 79 -15.68 -26.82 -29.48
N GLY A 80 -15.63 -26.51 -28.17
CA GLY A 80 -14.50 -25.83 -27.51
C GLY A 80 -13.12 -26.47 -27.71
N ASP A 81 -13.06 -27.76 -28.04
CA ASP A 81 -11.83 -28.51 -28.29
C ASP A 81 -11.15 -28.17 -29.64
N GLN A 82 -11.79 -27.40 -30.52
CA GLN A 82 -11.27 -26.99 -31.83
C GLN A 82 -10.89 -25.51 -31.93
N LEU A 83 -10.97 -24.79 -30.82
CA LEU A 83 -10.53 -23.40 -30.73
C LEU A 83 -9.00 -23.33 -30.60
N ALA A 84 -8.41 -22.16 -30.82
CA ALA A 84 -6.99 -22.00 -30.52
C ALA A 84 -6.76 -22.31 -29.02
N PRO A 85 -5.62 -22.94 -28.65
CA PRO A 85 -5.30 -23.21 -27.25
C PRO A 85 -5.26 -21.93 -26.41
#